data_AF-A0A0C9YDN3-F1
#
_entry.id   AF-A0A0C9YDN3-F1
#
_cell.length_a   1.000
_cell.length_b   1.000
_cell.length_c   1.000
_cell.angle_alpha   90.00
_cell.angle_beta   90.00
_cell.angle_gamma   90.00
#
_symmetry.space_group_name_H-M   'P 1'
#
loop_
_entity.id
_entity.type
_entity.pdbx_description
1 polymer ?
#
loop_
_entity_poly.entity_id
_entity_poly.type
_entity_poly.pdbx_seq_one_letter_code
_entity_poly.pdbx_strand_id
1 'polypeptide(L)'
;MHAEINDALWHFHLFCKVFQNAGVVESFSLPQQHTMKHYHYLIHQFGVPNGLCSSITESKHIKAIKWPYRHTNHYQALGQMLLINQRLNKLTAAHMDFNECGMLNGTCLSKRF
;
A
#
# COMPACT_ATOMS: atom_id res chain seq x y z
N MET A 1 12.15 19.99 6.99
CA MET A 1 11.35 18.96 6.28
C MET A 1 11.71 18.78 4.80
N HIS A 2 11.61 19.79 3.92
CA HIS A 2 11.90 19.58 2.47
C HIS A 2 13.39 19.42 2.11
N ALA A 3 14.28 20.15 2.78
CA ALA A 3 15.73 19.98 2.62
C ALA A 3 16.21 18.60 3.10
N GLU A 4 15.62 18.09 4.19
CA GLU A 4 15.93 16.77 4.76
C GLU A 4 15.59 15.62 3.80
N ILE A 5 14.50 15.72 3.03
CA ILE A 5 14.12 14.67 2.06
C ILE A 5 15.14 14.60 0.92
N ASN A 6 15.52 15.75 0.36
CA ASN A 6 16.50 15.79 -0.72
C ASN A 6 17.89 15.35 -0.23
N ASP A 7 18.27 15.73 0.98
CA ASP A 7 19.53 15.30 1.61
C ASP A 7 19.54 13.78 1.89
N ALA A 8 18.44 13.24 2.41
CA ALA A 8 18.31 11.79 2.62
C ALA A 8 18.35 11.00 1.30
N LEU A 9 17.71 11.51 0.24
CA LEU A 9 17.77 10.92 -1.11
C LEU A 9 19.19 10.94 -1.66
N TRP A 10 19.91 12.05 -1.47
CA TRP A 10 21.30 12.17 -1.88
C TRP A 10 22.18 11.14 -1.16
N HIS A 11 22.07 11.04 0.16
CA HIS A 11 22.79 10.02 0.95
C HIS A 11 22.46 8.60 0.50
N PHE A 12 21.18 8.29 0.26
CA PHE A 12 20.75 6.98 -0.26
C PHE A 12 21.44 6.65 -1.58
N HIS A 13 21.40 7.55 -2.56
CA HIS A 13 22.02 7.32 -3.87
C HIS A 13 23.55 7.21 -3.79
N LEU A 14 24.18 7.92 -2.84
CA LEU A 14 25.62 7.82 -2.59
C LEU A 14 26.00 6.44 -2.04
N PHE A 15 25.34 6.01 -0.95
CA PHE A 15 25.71 4.77 -0.25
C PHE A 15 25.25 3.51 -0.96
N CYS A 16 24.15 3.54 -1.71
CA CYS A 16 23.68 2.37 -2.45
C CYS A 16 24.69 1.86 -3.49
N LYS A 17 25.55 2.72 -4.04
CA LYS A 17 26.61 2.31 -4.98
C LYS A 17 27.55 1.26 -4.40
N VAL A 18 27.70 1.17 -3.07
CA VAL A 18 28.52 0.14 -2.41
C VAL A 18 28.02 -1.27 -2.76
N PHE A 19 26.71 -1.49 -2.85
CA PHE A 19 26.17 -2.82 -3.19
C PHE A 19 26.38 -3.17 -4.67
N GLN A 20 26.41 -2.18 -5.56
CA GLN A 20 26.82 -2.38 -6.95
C GLN A 20 28.31 -2.72 -7.05
N ASN A 21 29.15 -1.95 -6.35
CA ASN A 21 30.60 -2.17 -6.34
C ASN A 21 30.97 -3.53 -5.72
N ALA A 22 30.21 -4.00 -4.73
CA ALA A 22 30.37 -5.31 -4.12
C ALA A 22 29.79 -6.47 -4.95
N GLY A 23 29.18 -6.18 -6.12
CA GLY A 23 28.58 -7.19 -6.99
C GLY A 23 27.30 -7.84 -6.45
N VAL A 24 26.69 -7.26 -5.41
CA VAL A 24 25.46 -7.78 -4.78
C VAL A 24 24.23 -7.48 -5.63
N VAL A 25 24.25 -6.36 -6.37
CA VAL A 25 23.14 -5.90 -7.23
C VAL A 25 23.69 -5.38 -8.55
N GLU A 26 23.16 -5.86 -9.68
CA GLU A 26 23.58 -5.41 -11.02
C GLU A 26 23.11 -3.98 -11.34
N SER A 27 21.87 -3.63 -10.99
CA SER A 27 21.34 -2.28 -11.21
C SER A 27 20.29 -1.86 -10.19
N PHE A 28 20.21 -0.55 -9.93
CA PHE A 28 19.16 0.07 -9.11
C PHE A 28 17.95 0.54 -9.92
N SER A 29 17.67 -0.18 -11.02
CA SER A 29 16.59 0.15 -11.97
C SER A 29 15.20 -0.25 -11.46
N LEU A 30 15.05 -0.51 -10.16
CA LEU A 30 13.76 -0.88 -9.59
C LEU A 30 12.78 0.31 -9.70
N PRO A 31 11.53 0.08 -10.11
CA PRO A 31 10.54 1.15 -10.29
C PRO A 31 10.40 2.08 -9.08
N GLN A 32 10.48 1.52 -7.86
CA GLN A 32 10.41 2.31 -6.62
C GLN A 32 11.66 3.17 -6.40
N GLN A 33 12.85 2.64 -6.62
CA GLN A 33 14.12 3.38 -6.46
C GLN A 33 14.25 4.51 -7.47
N HIS A 34 13.78 4.31 -8.71
CA HIS A 34 13.73 5.37 -9.70
C HIS A 34 12.70 6.44 -9.35
N THR A 35 11.57 6.09 -8.71
CA THR A 35 10.53 7.06 -8.35
C THR A 35 10.98 8.00 -7.22
N MET A 36 11.93 7.58 -6.38
CA MET A 36 12.43 8.35 -5.24
C MET A 36 12.92 9.76 -5.60
N LYS A 37 13.57 9.92 -6.77
CA LYS A 37 14.01 11.25 -7.26
C LYS A 37 12.86 12.23 -7.53
N HIS A 38 11.64 11.71 -7.68
CA HIS A 38 10.43 12.50 -7.93
C HIS A 38 9.62 12.75 -6.66
N TYR A 39 10.00 12.22 -5.50
CA TYR A 39 9.21 12.34 -4.27
C TYR A 39 9.00 13.78 -3.85
N HIS A 40 10.04 14.62 -3.85
CA HIS A 40 9.91 16.03 -3.49
C HIS A 40 8.85 16.75 -4.36
N TYR A 41 8.92 16.54 -5.68
CA TYR A 41 7.96 17.11 -6.62
C TYR A 41 6.53 16.56 -6.41
N LEU A 42 6.39 15.24 -6.25
CA LEU A 42 5.10 14.58 -6.09
C LEU A 42 4.42 14.88 -4.75
N ILE A 43 5.20 15.10 -3.69
CA ILE A 43 4.71 15.57 -2.40
C ILE A 43 4.10 16.96 -2.54
N HIS A 44 4.78 17.87 -3.24
CA HIS A 44 4.25 19.22 -3.46
C HIS A 44 2.98 19.23 -4.30
N GLN A 45 2.95 18.45 -5.38
CA GLN A 45 1.84 18.48 -6.33
C GLN A 45 0.62 17.70 -5.85
N PHE A 46 0.82 16.60 -5.13
CA PHE A 46 -0.25 15.65 -4.81
C PHE A 46 -0.40 15.34 -3.32
N GLY A 47 0.48 15.85 -2.46
CA GLY A 47 0.46 15.54 -1.02
C GLY A 47 0.80 14.08 -0.70
N VAL A 48 1.39 13.33 -1.64
CA VAL A 48 1.66 11.90 -1.48
C VAL A 48 3.15 11.66 -1.18
N PRO A 49 3.53 11.28 0.05
CA PRO A 49 4.93 11.06 0.45
C PRO A 49 5.64 9.97 -0.36
N ASN A 50 4.90 8.97 -0.83
CA ASN A 50 5.47 7.81 -1.53
C ASN A 50 5.50 7.94 -3.06
N GLY A 51 5.06 9.08 -3.60
CA GLY A 51 4.95 9.33 -5.03
C GLY A 51 3.84 8.56 -5.74
N LEU A 52 3.24 9.17 -6.77
CA LEU A 52 2.31 8.51 -7.70
C LEU A 52 3.11 7.58 -8.65
N CYS A 53 3.44 6.38 -8.18
CA CYS A 53 3.97 5.32 -9.04
C CYS A 53 2.84 4.38 -9.47
N SER A 54 3.07 3.58 -10.53
CA SER A 54 2.20 2.45 -10.90
C SER A 54 1.97 1.50 -9.72
N SER A 55 2.82 1.50 -8.70
CA SER A 55 2.62 0.74 -7.46
C SER A 55 1.38 1.14 -6.68
N ILE A 56 0.86 2.38 -6.78
CA ILE A 56 -0.36 2.79 -6.07
C ILE A 56 -1.59 2.14 -6.70
N THR A 57 -1.73 2.24 -8.02
CA THR A 57 -2.81 1.58 -8.75
C THR A 57 -2.67 0.06 -8.66
N GLU A 58 -1.43 -0.45 -8.69
CA GLU A 58 -1.13 -1.87 -8.49
C GLU A 58 -1.52 -2.35 -7.08
N SER A 59 -1.31 -1.55 -6.04
CA SER A 59 -1.71 -1.90 -4.66
C SER A 59 -3.23 -2.03 -4.54
N LYS A 60 -3.98 -1.12 -5.18
CA LYS A 60 -5.44 -1.20 -5.23
C LYS A 60 -5.90 -2.38 -6.10
N HIS A 61 -5.22 -2.63 -7.22
CA HIS A 61 -5.45 -3.78 -8.10
C HIS A 61 -5.18 -5.11 -7.39
N ILE A 62 -4.16 -5.21 -6.53
CA ILE A 62 -3.92 -6.41 -5.71
C ILE A 62 -5.14 -6.70 -4.83
N LYS A 63 -5.63 -5.70 -4.10
CA LYS A 63 -6.76 -5.87 -3.16
C LYS A 63 -8.09 -6.13 -3.87
N ALA A 64 -8.37 -5.41 -4.95
CA ALA A 64 -9.66 -5.48 -5.65
C ALA A 64 -9.73 -6.62 -6.67
N ILE A 65 -8.58 -7.10 -7.17
CA ILE A 65 -8.52 -8.06 -8.28
C ILE A 65 -7.70 -9.30 -7.90
N LYS A 66 -6.39 -9.16 -7.64
CA LYS A 66 -5.52 -10.35 -7.48
C LYS A 66 -5.93 -11.21 -6.29
N TRP A 67 -6.26 -10.61 -5.15
CA TRP A 67 -6.73 -11.35 -3.97
C TRP A 67 -8.10 -12.00 -4.21
N PRO A 68 -9.16 -11.27 -4.62
CA PRO A 68 -10.46 -11.89 -4.93
C PRO A 68 -10.35 -13.01 -5.95
N TYR A 69 -9.57 -12.83 -7.02
CA TYR A 69 -9.39 -13.84 -8.06
C TYR A 69 -8.87 -15.17 -7.48
N ARG A 70 -7.86 -15.12 -6.60
CA ARG A 70 -7.32 -16.31 -5.90
C ARG A 70 -8.35 -17.03 -5.02
N HIS A 71 -9.40 -16.34 -4.58
CA HIS A 71 -10.48 -16.90 -3.77
C HIS A 71 -11.66 -17.40 -4.59
N THR A 72 -11.66 -17.23 -5.92
CA THR A 72 -12.71 -17.77 -6.79
C THR A 72 -12.43 -19.20 -7.21
N ASN A 73 -13.45 -19.89 -7.72
CA ASN A 73 -13.27 -21.19 -8.39
C ASN A 73 -12.79 -21.06 -9.85
N HIS A 74 -12.40 -19.85 -10.28
CA HIS A 74 -11.98 -19.48 -11.64
C HIS A 74 -13.03 -19.65 -12.76
N TYR A 75 -14.24 -20.17 -12.48
CA TYR A 75 -15.34 -20.24 -13.44
C TYR A 75 -16.23 -18.99 -13.32
N GLN A 76 -16.35 -18.20 -14.38
CA GLN A 76 -17.06 -16.90 -14.35
C GLN A 76 -16.60 -16.01 -13.18
N ALA A 77 -15.28 -15.95 -12.97
CA ALA A 77 -14.66 -15.36 -11.79
C ALA A 77 -15.01 -13.87 -11.56
N LEU A 78 -15.28 -13.10 -12.63
CA LEU A 78 -15.57 -11.67 -12.52
C LEU A 78 -16.77 -11.39 -11.60
N GLY A 79 -17.88 -12.12 -11.76
CA GLY A 79 -19.07 -11.96 -10.92
C GLY A 79 -18.79 -12.30 -9.46
N GLN A 80 -17.99 -13.35 -9.22
CA GLN A 80 -17.58 -13.75 -7.88
C GLN A 80 -16.67 -12.69 -7.23
N MET A 81 -15.70 -12.16 -7.97
CA MET A 81 -14.81 -11.10 -7.49
C MET A 81 -15.58 -9.84 -7.11
N LEU A 82 -16.57 -9.45 -7.93
CA LEU A 82 -17.44 -8.30 -7.64
C LEU A 82 -18.24 -8.52 -6.35
N LEU A 83 -18.81 -9.71 -6.15
CA LEU A 83 -19.53 -10.05 -4.92
C LEU A 83 -18.61 -10.06 -3.70
N ILE A 84 -17.38 -10.60 -3.82
CA ILE A 84 -16.37 -10.58 -2.75
C ILE A 84 -16.04 -9.13 -2.36
N ASN A 85 -15.72 -8.29 -3.35
CA ASN A 85 -15.42 -6.87 -3.11
C ASN A 85 -16.59 -6.15 -2.45
N GLN A 86 -17.82 -6.40 -2.90
CA GLN A 86 -19.02 -5.81 -2.29
C GLN A 86 -19.19 -6.22 -0.83
N ARG A 87 -18.97 -7.51 -0.50
CA ARG A 87 -19.05 -8.02 0.88
C ARG A 87 -17.99 -7.40 1.77
N LEU A 88 -16.75 -7.33 1.30
CA LEU A 88 -15.64 -6.71 2.04
C LEU A 88 -15.89 -5.23 2.31
N ASN A 89 -16.41 -4.50 1.32
CA ASN A 89 -16.78 -3.09 1.49
C ASN A 89 -17.88 -2.90 2.54
N LYS A 90 -18.92 -3.74 2.49
CA LYS A 90 -20.02 -3.70 3.49
C LYS A 90 -19.53 -4.01 4.90
N LEU A 91 -18.65 -5.02 5.05
CA LEU A 91 -18.05 -5.35 6.35
C LEU A 91 -17.20 -4.20 6.88
N THR A 92 -16.43 -3.55 6.02
CA THR A 92 -15.60 -2.40 6.40
C THR A 92 -16.47 -1.22 6.85
N ALA A 93 -17.55 -0.91 6.11
CA ALA A 93 -18.50 0.12 6.50
C ALA A 93 -19.16 -0.18 7.86
N ALA A 94 -19.71 -1.39 8.02
CA ALA A 94 -20.32 -1.80 9.29
C ALA A 94 -19.33 -1.76 10.47
N HIS A 95 -18.07 -2.14 10.24
CA HIS A 95 -17.03 -2.05 11.27
C HIS A 95 -16.75 -0.60 11.68
N MET A 96 -16.72 0.35 10.73
CA MET A 96 -16.58 1.78 11.05
C MET A 96 -17.79 2.27 11.85
N ASP A 97 -19.01 1.95 11.42
CA ASP A 97 -20.25 2.35 12.11
C ASP A 97 -20.28 1.82 13.56
N PHE A 98 -19.94 0.55 13.77
CA PHE A 98 -19.89 -0.04 15.11
C PHE A 98 -18.78 0.55 15.97
N ASN A 99 -17.65 0.93 15.38
CA ASN A 99 -16.57 1.59 16.10
C ASN A 99 -16.98 3.00 16.54
N GLU A 100 -17.62 3.78 15.67
CA GLU A 100 -18.12 5.12 15.99
C GLU A 100 -19.21 5.09 17.06
N CYS A 101 -20.09 4.09 17.04
CA CYS A 101 -21.07 3.85 18.10
C CYS A 101 -20.46 3.30 19.41
N GLY A 102 -19.13 3.09 19.47
CA GLY A 102 -18.45 2.53 20.63
C GLY A 102 -18.80 1.08 20.94
N MET A 103 -19.43 0.36 20.00
CA MET A 103 -19.90 -1.02 20.17
C MET A 103 -18.77 -2.05 20.13
N LEU A 104 -17.59 -1.65 19.63
CA LEU A 104 -16.39 -2.49 19.59
C LEU A 104 -15.42 -2.19 20.75
N ASN A 105 -15.81 -1.35 21.71
CA ASN A 105 -15.00 -1.03 22.87
C ASN A 105 -15.21 -2.07 23.98
N GLY A 106 -14.13 -2.76 24.37
CA GLY A 106 -14.12 -3.77 25.42
C GLY A 106 -14.01 -5.20 24.88
N THR A 107 -13.63 -6.13 25.76
CA THR A 107 -13.49 -7.55 25.41
C THR A 107 -14.73 -8.32 25.84
N CYS A 108 -15.13 -9.34 25.06
CA CYS A 108 -16.19 -10.29 25.41
C CYS A 108 -15.99 -10.96 26.78
N LEU A 109 -14.76 -10.97 27.30
CA LEU A 109 -14.36 -11.54 28.59
C LEU A 109 -14.62 -10.63 29.80
N SER A 110 -15.09 -9.39 29.62
CA SER A 110 -15.31 -8.44 30.73
C SER A 110 -16.63 -8.63 31.48
N LYS A 111 -17.56 -9.45 30.95
CA LYS A 111 -18.80 -9.81 31.66
C LYS A 111 -18.54 -10.99 32.57
N ARG A 112 -18.26 -10.71 33.85
CA ARG A 112 -18.42 -11.70 34.92
C ARG A 112 -19.93 -11.86 35.13
N PHE A 113 -20.43 -13.07 34.87
CA PHE A 113 -21.80 -13.47 35.23
C PHE A 113 -21.99 -13.42 36.74
#